data_AF-A0A7Y5XWB5-F1
#
_entry.id   AF-A0A7Y5XWB5-F1
#
_cell.length_a   1.000
_cell.length_b   1.000
_cell.length_c   1.000
_cell.angle_alpha   90.00
_cell.angle_beta   90.00
_cell.angle_gamma   90.00
#
_symmetry.space_group_name_H-M   'P 1'
#
loop_
_entity.id
_entity.type
_entity.pdbx_description
1 polymer ?
#
loop_
_entity_poly.entity_id
_entity_poly.type
_entity_poly.pdbx_seq_one_letter_code
_entity_poly.pdbx_strand_id
1 'polypeptide(L)'
;MKRTAARITLVALLAALAAGFGAGSAHASSRIQYGIQDDAWLEFGPGTLNQRLTTLKRLGVPLVRFSLRWNQAAPRRPKDAASPRDRAYDWRRSDRILRGLRRYGLTPVLTLVCTPAWANGGRGSNYAPPHPRDFRSFATATARRYPWVRYWLIWNEPNKRLWLRPTKASIYVRHLLNPGYEGIHAVLPKARVGGGATGPKAAAGGVSPVTWVRGMARARA
;
A
#
# COMPACT_ATOMS: atom_id res chain seq x y z
N MET A 1 12.22 -44.55 -36.33
CA MET A 1 12.50 -44.01 -34.98
C MET A 1 13.49 -42.84 -34.96
N LYS A 2 14.65 -42.90 -35.65
CA LYS A 2 15.66 -41.81 -35.63
C LYS A 2 15.17 -40.44 -36.17
N ARG A 3 14.34 -40.42 -37.22
CA ARG A 3 13.81 -39.19 -37.83
C ARG A 3 12.79 -38.44 -36.95
N THR A 4 12.05 -39.16 -36.10
CA THR A 4 11.04 -38.59 -35.20
C THR A 4 11.70 -37.93 -34.00
N ALA A 5 12.76 -38.54 -33.45
CA ALA A 5 13.56 -37.95 -32.38
C ALA A 5 14.22 -36.64 -32.80
N ALA A 6 14.82 -36.59 -34.00
CA ALA A 6 15.44 -35.37 -34.54
C ALA A 6 14.45 -34.20 -34.71
N ARG A 7 13.21 -34.48 -35.12
CA ARG A 7 12.15 -33.47 -35.24
C ARG A 7 11.68 -32.95 -33.89
N ILE A 8 11.55 -33.82 -32.89
CA ILE A 8 11.17 -33.42 -31.52
C ILE A 8 12.26 -32.55 -30.89
N THR A 9 13.53 -32.90 -31.07
CA THR A 9 14.66 -32.09 -30.59
C THR A 9 14.71 -30.72 -31.25
N LEU A 10 14.46 -30.64 -32.57
CA LEU A 10 14.44 -29.37 -33.30
C LEU A 10 13.29 -28.45 -32.85
N VAL A 11 12.09 -29.01 -32.63
CA VAL A 11 10.93 -28.24 -32.12
C VAL A 11 11.17 -27.75 -30.69
N ALA A 12 11.77 -28.58 -29.83
CA ALA A 12 12.14 -28.17 -28.47
C ALA A 12 13.19 -27.05 -28.45
N LEU A 13 14.19 -27.11 -29.34
CA LEU A 13 15.20 -26.05 -29.49
C LEU A 13 14.60 -24.74 -30.02
N LEU A 14 13.69 -24.81 -31.00
CA LEU A 14 13.00 -23.62 -31.52
C LEU A 14 12.06 -22.99 -30.48
N ALA A 15 11.37 -23.80 -29.67
CA ALA A 15 10.54 -23.31 -28.57
C ALA A 15 11.39 -22.66 -27.45
N ALA A 16 12.55 -23.21 -27.14
CA ALA A 16 13.49 -22.63 -26.19
C ALA A 16 14.12 -21.32 -26.71
N LEU A 17 14.46 -21.24 -28.00
CA LEU A 17 14.93 -20.00 -28.63
C LEU A 17 13.83 -18.93 -28.61
N ALA A 18 12.60 -19.27 -28.98
CA ALA A 18 11.47 -18.34 -28.96
C ALA A 18 11.15 -17.82 -27.54
N ALA A 19 11.32 -18.67 -26.51
CA ALA A 19 11.21 -18.25 -25.12
C ALA A 19 12.34 -17.30 -24.69
N GLY A 20 13.54 -17.42 -25.28
CA GLY A 20 14.68 -16.53 -25.02
C GLY A 20 14.51 -15.12 -25.59
N PHE A 21 13.85 -14.96 -26.74
CA PHE A 21 13.61 -13.65 -27.37
C PHE A 21 12.42 -12.89 -26.78
N GLY A 22 11.52 -13.55 -26.05
CA GLY A 22 10.36 -12.92 -25.40
C GLY A 22 10.62 -12.42 -23.98
N ALA A 23 11.74 -12.81 -23.37
CA ALA A 23 12.14 -12.33 -22.05
C ALA A 23 12.70 -10.91 -22.17
N GLY A 24 11.83 -9.90 -22.05
CA GLY A 24 12.26 -8.51 -22.02
C GLY A 24 13.38 -8.32 -21.00
N SER A 25 14.47 -7.67 -21.42
CA SER A 25 15.61 -7.36 -20.57
C SER A 25 15.13 -6.72 -19.27
N ALA A 26 15.46 -7.35 -18.14
CA ALA A 26 15.20 -6.77 -16.82
C ALA A 26 16.11 -5.55 -16.65
N HIS A 27 15.63 -4.38 -17.05
CA HIS A 27 16.35 -3.13 -16.82
C HIS A 27 16.28 -2.79 -15.33
N ALA A 28 17.43 -2.85 -14.66
CA ALA A 28 17.57 -2.27 -13.33
C ALA A 28 17.28 -0.76 -13.40
N SER A 29 16.58 -0.23 -12.39
CA SER A 29 16.38 1.22 -12.29
C SER A 29 17.74 1.91 -12.18
N SER A 30 18.07 2.80 -13.11
CA SER A 30 19.25 3.66 -13.01
C SER A 30 19.13 4.77 -11.97
N ARG A 31 18.01 4.80 -11.23
CA ARG A 31 17.69 5.85 -10.24
C ARG A 31 17.36 5.22 -8.90
N ILE A 32 18.06 5.70 -7.86
CA ILE A 32 17.69 5.51 -6.46
C ILE A 32 16.80 6.69 -6.06
N GLN A 33 15.71 6.41 -5.34
CA GLN A 33 14.87 7.46 -4.73
C GLN A 33 15.05 7.41 -3.21
N TYR A 34 15.34 8.57 -2.63
CA TYR A 34 15.42 8.74 -1.18
C TYR A 34 14.10 9.29 -0.65
N GLY A 35 13.75 8.92 0.58
CA GLY A 35 12.57 9.42 1.24
C GLY A 35 12.67 9.31 2.74
N ILE A 36 11.72 9.96 3.41
CA ILE A 36 11.63 9.97 4.87
C ILE A 36 10.21 9.63 5.31
N GLN A 37 10.10 9.05 6.50
CA GLN A 37 8.84 8.99 7.23
C GLN A 37 9.05 9.52 8.64
N ASP A 38 8.28 10.54 8.99
CA ASP A 38 8.08 10.96 10.37
C ASP A 38 6.74 11.68 10.48
N ASP A 39 5.65 10.91 10.60
CA ASP A 39 4.28 11.44 10.70
C ASP A 39 4.15 12.37 11.92
N ALA A 40 4.78 12.03 13.05
CA ALA A 40 4.68 12.78 14.29
C ALA A 40 5.35 14.14 14.16
N TRP A 41 6.60 14.20 13.66
CA TRP A 41 7.28 15.45 13.42
C TRP A 41 6.58 16.28 12.35
N LEU A 42 6.16 15.65 11.23
CA LEU A 42 5.48 16.38 10.16
C LEU A 42 4.18 17.04 10.64
N GLU A 43 3.44 16.40 11.54
CA GLU A 43 2.17 16.91 12.03
C GLU A 43 2.28 17.85 13.23
N PHE A 44 3.13 17.50 14.20
CA PHE A 44 3.18 18.11 15.53
C PHE A 44 4.56 18.63 15.92
N GLY A 45 5.56 18.49 15.05
CA GLY A 45 6.88 19.05 15.26
C GLY A 45 6.83 20.58 15.39
N PRO A 46 7.95 21.19 15.80
CA PRO A 46 8.03 22.63 16.02
C PRO A 46 7.71 23.43 14.74
N GLY A 47 7.29 24.68 14.94
CA GLY A 47 6.94 25.62 13.89
C GLY A 47 5.63 25.29 13.15
N THR A 48 5.47 25.88 11.97
CA THR A 48 4.32 25.64 11.09
C THR A 48 4.57 24.45 10.16
N LEU A 49 3.50 23.84 9.65
CA LEU A 49 3.60 22.80 8.63
C LEU A 49 4.40 23.28 7.41
N ASN A 50 4.24 24.53 6.98
CA ASN A 50 4.97 25.10 5.85
C ASN A 50 6.49 25.13 6.10
N GLN A 51 6.91 25.46 7.32
CA GLN A 51 8.33 25.42 7.70
C GLN A 51 8.86 23.98 7.65
N ARG A 52 8.12 23.01 8.19
CA ARG A 52 8.53 21.59 8.12
C ARG A 52 8.59 21.05 6.70
N LEU A 53 7.63 21.40 5.84
CA LEU A 53 7.66 21.05 4.42
C LEU A 53 8.83 21.70 3.68
N THR A 54 9.18 22.94 4.05
CA THR A 54 10.39 23.62 3.53
C THR A 54 11.65 22.86 3.94
N THR A 55 11.74 22.42 5.18
CA THR A 55 12.86 21.59 5.66
C THR A 55 12.98 20.30 4.86
N LEU A 56 11.88 19.56 4.66
CA LEU A 56 11.90 18.34 3.85
C LEU A 56 12.38 18.60 2.42
N LYS A 57 11.93 19.72 1.80
CA LYS A 57 12.40 20.11 0.47
C LYS A 57 13.91 20.42 0.47
N ARG A 58 14.42 21.14 1.47
CA ARG A 58 15.84 21.49 1.60
C ARG A 58 16.74 20.28 1.84
N LEU A 59 16.25 19.27 2.55
CA LEU A 59 16.96 17.99 2.75
C LEU A 59 17.10 17.19 1.44
N GLY A 60 16.43 17.59 0.36
CA GLY A 60 16.49 16.88 -0.92
C GLY A 60 15.82 15.51 -0.87
N VAL A 61 14.85 15.29 0.02
CA VAL A 61 14.08 14.04 0.10
C VAL A 61 12.82 14.13 -0.77
N PRO A 62 12.83 13.59 -2.02
CA PRO A 62 11.70 13.73 -2.93
C PRO A 62 10.46 12.95 -2.50
N LEU A 63 10.62 11.90 -1.67
CA LEU A 63 9.56 11.03 -1.20
C LEU A 63 9.29 11.25 0.29
N VAL A 64 8.01 11.36 0.65
CA VAL A 64 7.56 11.41 2.04
C VAL A 64 6.51 10.33 2.25
N ARG A 65 6.82 9.30 3.06
CA ARG A 65 5.80 8.32 3.46
C ARG A 65 4.94 8.92 4.57
N PHE A 66 3.63 8.77 4.45
CA PHE A 66 2.65 9.32 5.38
C PHE A 66 1.51 8.32 5.61
N SER A 67 1.08 8.15 6.86
CA SER A 67 0.03 7.20 7.24
C SER A 67 -1.33 7.88 7.36
N LEU A 68 -2.21 7.56 6.41
CA LEU A 68 -3.62 7.91 6.48
C LEU A 68 -4.38 6.81 7.23
N ARG A 69 -4.86 7.19 8.42
CA ARG A 69 -5.57 6.32 9.34
C ARG A 69 -7.07 6.27 9.00
N TRP A 70 -7.57 5.12 8.56
CA TRP A 70 -8.98 4.93 8.18
C TRP A 70 -9.93 5.18 9.35
N ASN A 71 -9.58 4.73 10.56
CA ASN A 71 -10.37 4.98 11.76
C ASN A 71 -10.55 6.47 12.12
N GLN A 72 -9.62 7.33 11.70
CA GLN A 72 -9.72 8.78 11.87
C GLN A 72 -10.36 9.46 10.67
N ALA A 73 -10.10 8.97 9.47
CA ALA A 73 -10.69 9.50 8.25
C ALA A 73 -12.19 9.18 8.16
N ALA A 74 -12.65 8.06 8.71
CA ALA A 74 -14.06 7.65 8.74
C ALA A 74 -14.45 7.23 10.17
N PRO A 75 -14.59 8.17 11.11
CA PRO A 75 -14.93 7.85 12.50
C PRO A 75 -16.32 7.21 12.64
N ARG A 76 -17.22 7.47 11.69
CA ARG A 76 -18.56 6.88 11.59
C ARG A 76 -18.69 6.11 10.27
N ARG A 77 -19.63 5.17 10.20
CA ARG A 77 -19.92 4.43 8.96
C ARG A 77 -20.48 5.38 7.89
N PRO A 78 -19.85 5.51 6.71
CA PRO A 78 -20.41 6.26 5.59
C PRO A 78 -21.66 5.60 5.03
N LYS A 79 -22.58 6.41 4.46
CA LYS A 79 -23.70 5.91 3.68
C LYS A 79 -23.24 5.47 2.29
N ASP A 80 -22.38 6.29 1.66
CA ASP A 80 -21.64 5.94 0.46
C ASP A 80 -20.13 5.89 0.76
N ALA A 81 -19.65 4.69 1.11
CA ALA A 81 -18.27 4.46 1.49
C ALA A 81 -17.26 4.59 0.33
N ALA A 82 -17.70 4.70 -0.92
CA ALA A 82 -16.81 4.93 -2.06
C ALA A 82 -16.75 6.42 -2.45
N SER A 83 -17.62 7.26 -1.92
CA SER A 83 -17.64 8.70 -2.17
C SER A 83 -16.86 9.45 -1.10
N PRO A 84 -15.77 10.17 -1.46
CA PRO A 84 -15.06 11.00 -0.49
C PRO A 84 -15.88 12.22 -0.02
N ARG A 85 -17.07 12.45 -0.58
CA ARG A 85 -17.99 13.54 -0.18
C ARG A 85 -18.98 13.11 0.90
N ASP A 86 -19.00 11.84 1.30
CA ASP A 86 -19.87 11.38 2.38
C ASP A 86 -19.52 12.10 3.70
N ARG A 87 -20.55 12.55 4.43
CA ARG A 87 -20.43 13.36 5.66
C ARG A 87 -19.87 12.59 6.85
N ALA A 88 -19.71 11.27 6.73
CA ALA A 88 -19.00 10.47 7.71
C ALA A 88 -17.47 10.60 7.60
N TYR A 89 -16.95 11.10 6.49
CA TYR A 89 -15.52 11.32 6.32
C TYR A 89 -15.04 12.63 6.96
N ASP A 90 -13.90 12.56 7.66
CA ASP A 90 -13.10 13.70 8.12
C ASP A 90 -11.72 13.67 7.45
N TRP A 91 -11.59 14.42 6.35
CA TRP A 91 -10.35 14.53 5.59
C TRP A 91 -9.43 15.65 6.09
N ARG A 92 -9.79 16.42 7.13
CA ARG A 92 -9.06 17.67 7.48
C ARG A 92 -7.57 17.42 7.72
N ARG A 93 -7.24 16.36 8.48
CA ARG A 93 -5.86 15.96 8.78
C ARG A 93 -5.08 15.60 7.51
N SER A 94 -5.61 14.67 6.72
CA SER A 94 -4.93 14.19 5.51
C SER A 94 -4.87 15.25 4.40
N ASP A 95 -5.91 16.07 4.25
CA ASP A 95 -5.94 17.17 3.29
C ASP A 95 -4.85 18.20 3.59
N ARG A 96 -4.72 18.60 4.86
CA ARG A 96 -3.68 19.55 5.30
C ARG A 96 -2.29 19.05 4.91
N ILE A 97 -1.99 17.78 5.18
CA ILE A 97 -0.66 17.20 4.91
C ILE A 97 -0.44 16.93 3.42
N LEU A 98 -1.33 16.18 2.77
CA LEU A 98 -1.13 15.73 1.38
C LEU A 98 -1.18 16.88 0.36
N ARG A 99 -2.01 17.89 0.59
CA ARG A 99 -2.00 19.11 -0.24
C ARG A 99 -0.75 19.94 0.01
N GLY A 100 -0.26 19.97 1.26
CA GLY A 100 1.01 20.58 1.61
C GLY A 100 2.18 19.93 0.86
N LEU A 101 2.30 18.61 0.93
CA LEU A 101 3.32 17.84 0.19
C LEU A 101 3.26 18.15 -1.31
N ARG A 102 2.06 18.09 -1.91
CA ARG A 102 1.86 18.42 -3.33
C ARG A 102 2.32 19.84 -3.67
N ARG A 103 1.95 20.84 -2.87
CA ARG A 103 2.31 22.25 -3.09
C ARG A 103 3.83 22.47 -3.06
N TYR A 104 4.54 21.73 -2.22
CA TYR A 104 6.00 21.84 -2.10
C TYR A 104 6.78 20.97 -3.10
N GLY A 105 6.08 20.21 -3.96
CA GLY A 105 6.71 19.28 -4.91
C GLY A 105 7.24 18.00 -4.26
N LEU A 106 6.80 17.68 -3.05
CA LEU A 106 7.15 16.45 -2.35
C LEU A 106 6.16 15.34 -2.73
N THR A 107 6.69 14.18 -3.09
CA THR A 107 5.87 13.05 -3.56
C THR A 107 5.46 12.16 -2.39
N PRO A 108 4.15 12.04 -2.09
CA PRO A 108 3.70 11.18 -1.01
C PRO A 108 3.79 9.70 -1.39
N VAL A 109 4.25 8.88 -0.43
CA VAL A 109 4.00 7.43 -0.38
C VAL A 109 2.89 7.21 0.66
N LEU A 110 1.65 7.12 0.20
CA LEU A 110 0.48 7.14 1.07
C LEU A 110 0.19 5.74 1.62
N THR A 111 0.30 5.57 2.92
CA THR A 111 0.00 4.30 3.61
C THR A 111 -1.43 4.32 4.16
N LEU A 112 -2.28 3.37 3.77
CA LEU A 112 -3.61 3.20 4.36
C LEU A 112 -3.54 2.23 5.54
N VAL A 113 -3.98 2.64 6.72
CA VAL A 113 -3.84 1.85 7.97
C VAL A 113 -5.01 2.07 8.94
N CYS A 114 -5.10 1.23 9.97
CA CYS A 114 -6.01 1.34 11.12
C CYS A 114 -7.52 1.27 10.78
N THR A 115 -8.17 0.14 11.04
CA THR A 115 -9.60 -0.08 10.80
C THR A 115 -10.48 0.67 11.82
N PRO A 116 -11.57 1.36 11.41
CA PRO A 116 -12.53 1.94 12.34
C PRO A 116 -13.30 0.87 13.11
N ALA A 117 -13.71 1.21 14.34
CA ALA A 117 -14.49 0.33 15.22
C ALA A 117 -15.79 -0.17 14.55
N TRP A 118 -16.48 0.69 13.79
CA TRP A 118 -17.71 0.31 13.08
C TRP A 118 -17.49 -0.72 11.96
N ALA A 119 -16.25 -0.89 11.49
CA ALA A 119 -15.87 -1.80 10.41
C ALA A 119 -15.19 -3.09 10.90
N ASN A 120 -14.98 -3.25 12.22
CA ASN A 120 -14.35 -4.46 12.79
C ASN A 120 -15.06 -5.03 14.03
N GLY A 121 -16.30 -4.58 14.29
CA GLY A 121 -17.09 -5.04 15.42
C GLY A 121 -16.63 -4.47 16.77
N GLY A 122 -16.23 -3.20 16.80
CA GLY A 122 -15.88 -2.50 18.05
C GLY A 122 -14.46 -2.80 18.56
N ARG A 123 -13.64 -3.52 17.80
CA ARG A 123 -12.30 -3.92 18.22
C ARG A 123 -11.28 -2.81 18.00
N GLY A 124 -10.10 -2.98 18.59
CA GLY A 124 -8.96 -2.09 18.38
C GLY A 124 -8.63 -1.90 16.89
N SER A 125 -8.09 -0.73 16.53
CA SER A 125 -7.89 -0.35 15.12
C SER A 125 -6.87 -1.22 14.36
N ASN A 126 -6.09 -2.02 15.08
CA ASN A 126 -5.19 -3.02 14.50
C ASN A 126 -5.91 -4.31 14.05
N TYR A 127 -7.21 -4.46 14.29
CA TYR A 127 -7.97 -5.60 13.75
C TYR A 127 -8.35 -5.37 12.29
N ALA A 128 -8.12 -6.37 11.44
CA ALA A 128 -8.60 -6.36 10.06
C ALA A 128 -10.14 -6.31 10.01
N PRO A 129 -10.74 -5.64 9.01
CA PRO A 129 -12.17 -5.71 8.80
C PRO A 129 -12.58 -7.13 8.37
N PRO A 130 -13.64 -7.72 8.93
CA PRO A 130 -14.14 -9.02 8.48
C PRO A 130 -14.72 -8.94 7.07
N HIS A 131 -15.14 -7.75 6.62
CA HIS A 131 -15.70 -7.52 5.28
C HIS A 131 -14.69 -6.76 4.40
N PRO A 132 -14.02 -7.45 3.45
CA PRO A 132 -13.02 -6.83 2.56
C PRO A 132 -13.55 -5.63 1.75
N ARG A 133 -14.86 -5.62 1.45
CA ARG A 133 -15.53 -4.56 0.70
C ARG A 133 -15.49 -3.20 1.40
N ASP A 134 -15.47 -3.17 2.73
CA ASP A 134 -15.40 -1.92 3.49
C ASP A 134 -14.05 -1.23 3.26
N PHE A 135 -12.95 -2.00 3.28
CA PHE A 135 -11.62 -1.47 3.00
C PHE A 135 -11.46 -1.07 1.53
N ARG A 136 -12.01 -1.86 0.59
CA ARG A 136 -12.02 -1.52 -0.84
C ARG A 136 -12.73 -0.19 -1.10
N SER A 137 -13.90 0.02 -0.49
CA SER A 137 -14.67 1.25 -0.65
C SER A 137 -13.90 2.45 -0.11
N PHE A 138 -13.30 2.31 1.07
CA PHE A 138 -12.43 3.33 1.64
C PHE A 138 -11.21 3.65 0.75
N ALA A 139 -10.54 2.64 0.22
CA ALA A 139 -9.41 2.81 -0.70
C ALA A 139 -9.85 3.55 -1.98
N THR A 140 -11.04 3.23 -2.50
CA THR A 140 -11.67 3.92 -3.65
C THR A 140 -11.95 5.40 -3.33
N ALA A 141 -12.56 5.69 -2.18
CA ALA A 141 -12.84 7.05 -1.75
C ALA A 141 -11.54 7.86 -1.59
N THR A 142 -10.51 7.25 -1.03
CA THR A 142 -9.19 7.89 -0.83
C THR A 142 -8.50 8.17 -2.17
N ALA A 143 -8.55 7.24 -3.12
CA ALA A 143 -8.00 7.43 -4.47
C ALA A 143 -8.75 8.55 -5.23
N ARG A 144 -10.08 8.62 -5.11
CA ARG A 144 -10.88 9.74 -5.66
C ARG A 144 -10.56 11.07 -5.00
N ARG A 145 -10.29 11.08 -3.68
CA ARG A 145 -9.94 12.28 -2.92
C ARG A 145 -8.58 12.84 -3.33
N TYR A 146 -7.62 11.95 -3.60
CA TYR A 146 -6.22 12.29 -3.87
C TYR A 146 -5.72 11.75 -5.23
N PRO A 147 -6.29 12.21 -6.36
CA PRO A 147 -6.02 11.63 -7.68
C PRO A 147 -4.58 11.84 -8.19
N TRP A 148 -3.78 12.66 -7.50
CA TRP A 148 -2.37 12.90 -7.83
C TRP A 148 -1.39 11.94 -7.12
N VAL A 149 -1.87 11.13 -6.17
CA VAL A 149 -1.01 10.21 -5.41
C VAL A 149 -0.68 9.00 -6.27
N ARG A 150 0.63 8.77 -6.49
CA ARG A 150 1.13 7.70 -7.35
C ARG A 150 1.58 6.45 -6.58
N TYR A 151 2.08 6.62 -5.37
CA TYR A 151 2.66 5.55 -4.57
C TYR A 151 1.80 5.29 -3.33
N TRP A 152 1.41 4.04 -3.18
CA TRP A 152 0.49 3.59 -2.14
C TRP A 152 1.09 2.41 -1.41
N LEU A 153 0.88 2.33 -0.10
CA LEU A 153 1.18 1.17 0.71
C LEU A 153 -0.08 0.72 1.43
N ILE A 154 -0.33 -0.58 1.40
CA ILE A 154 -1.43 -1.17 2.15
C ILE A 154 -0.89 -1.67 3.49
N TRP A 155 -1.33 -1.00 4.55
CA TRP A 155 -1.00 -1.29 5.95
C TRP A 155 0.44 -0.97 6.37
N ASN A 156 0.70 -1.08 7.67
CA ASN A 156 2.02 -0.96 8.27
C ASN A 156 2.36 -2.24 9.02
N GLU A 157 3.50 -2.86 8.74
CA GLU A 157 4.04 -4.03 9.45
C GLU A 157 3.00 -5.12 9.78
N PRO A 158 2.25 -5.63 8.79
CA PRO A 158 1.16 -6.56 9.06
C PRO A 158 1.62 -7.90 9.67
N ASN A 159 2.93 -8.19 9.63
CA ASN A 159 3.53 -9.33 10.31
C ASN A 159 3.69 -9.16 11.83
N LYS A 160 3.32 -8.02 12.40
CA LYS A 160 3.39 -7.74 13.84
C LYS A 160 1.99 -7.69 14.45
N ARG A 161 1.82 -8.38 15.58
CA ARG A 161 0.56 -8.37 16.36
C ARG A 161 0.13 -6.96 16.79
N LEU A 162 1.08 -6.07 17.00
CA LEU A 162 0.82 -4.66 17.29
C LEU A 162 -0.02 -4.01 16.18
N TRP A 163 0.30 -4.34 14.92
CA TRP A 163 -0.25 -3.65 13.77
C TRP A 163 -1.38 -4.41 13.08
N LEU A 164 -1.40 -5.73 13.11
CA LEU A 164 -2.47 -6.51 12.48
C LEU A 164 -2.94 -7.67 13.36
N ARG A 165 -4.26 -7.77 13.54
CA ARG A 165 -4.92 -8.88 14.21
C ARG A 165 -6.11 -9.40 13.39
N PRO A 166 -6.24 -10.72 13.18
CA PRO A 166 -5.22 -11.76 13.42
C PRO A 166 -3.95 -11.55 12.59
N THR A 167 -2.77 -11.82 13.15
CA THR A 167 -1.47 -11.69 12.47
C THR A 167 -1.25 -12.83 11.47
N LYS A 168 -2.02 -12.84 10.37
CA LYS A 168 -1.97 -13.89 9.33
C LYS A 168 -1.83 -13.27 7.94
N ALA A 169 -0.91 -13.78 7.13
CA ALA A 169 -0.68 -13.28 5.78
C ALA A 169 -1.93 -13.40 4.89
N SER A 170 -2.70 -14.49 5.03
CA SER A 170 -3.95 -14.66 4.29
C SER A 170 -5.02 -13.63 4.65
N ILE A 171 -5.11 -13.23 5.92
CA ILE A 171 -6.02 -12.16 6.35
C ILE A 171 -5.58 -10.83 5.73
N TYR A 172 -4.29 -10.50 5.83
CA TYR A 172 -3.75 -9.30 5.20
C TYR A 172 -4.04 -9.24 3.70
N VAL A 173 -3.76 -10.33 2.97
CA VAL A 173 -3.96 -10.37 1.52
C VAL A 173 -5.43 -10.22 1.13
N ARG A 174 -6.31 -11.03 1.73
CA ARG A 174 -7.71 -11.12 1.31
C ARG A 174 -8.59 -9.98 1.82
N HIS A 175 -8.23 -9.36 2.96
CA HIS A 175 -9.06 -8.34 3.60
C HIS A 175 -8.52 -6.91 3.46
N LEU A 176 -7.23 -6.76 3.16
CA LEU A 176 -6.59 -5.44 3.07
C LEU A 176 -5.89 -5.24 1.73
N LEU A 177 -4.88 -6.05 1.39
CA LEU A 177 -4.03 -5.82 0.22
C LEU A 177 -4.83 -5.87 -1.10
N ASN A 178 -5.45 -7.01 -1.42
CA ASN A 178 -6.15 -7.17 -2.70
C ASN A 178 -7.37 -6.23 -2.81
N PRO A 179 -8.23 -6.08 -1.78
CA PRO A 179 -9.33 -5.13 -1.84
C PRO A 179 -8.86 -3.68 -1.96
N GLY A 180 -7.78 -3.31 -1.27
CA GLY A 180 -7.18 -1.99 -1.38
C GLY A 180 -6.59 -1.73 -2.77
N TYR A 181 -5.87 -2.72 -3.32
CA TYR A 181 -5.34 -2.71 -4.68
C TYR A 181 -6.46 -2.51 -5.70
N GLU A 182 -7.53 -3.30 -5.62
CA GLU A 182 -8.70 -3.19 -6.50
C GLU A 182 -9.35 -1.81 -6.42
N GLY A 183 -9.59 -1.30 -5.21
CA GLY A 183 -10.23 0.00 -4.99
C GLY A 183 -9.41 1.17 -5.54
N ILE A 184 -8.09 1.13 -5.36
CA ILE A 184 -7.18 2.16 -5.89
C ILE A 184 -7.14 2.08 -7.42
N HIS A 185 -6.94 0.89 -8.02
CA HIS A 185 -6.81 0.75 -9.48
C HIS A 185 -8.12 1.03 -10.24
N ALA A 186 -9.28 0.83 -9.60
CA ALA A 186 -10.57 1.22 -10.18
C ALA A 186 -10.67 2.74 -10.47
N VAL A 187 -9.83 3.55 -9.82
CA VAL A 187 -9.80 5.02 -9.97
C VAL A 187 -8.50 5.48 -10.63
N LEU A 188 -7.38 4.87 -10.24
CA LEU A 188 -6.02 5.25 -10.62
C LEU A 188 -5.32 4.03 -11.23
N PRO A 189 -5.57 3.69 -12.51
CA PRO A 189 -5.05 2.46 -13.13
C PRO A 189 -3.52 2.42 -13.25
N LYS A 190 -2.83 3.56 -13.12
CA LYS A 190 -1.37 3.68 -13.15
C LYS A 190 -0.74 3.84 -11.75
N ALA A 191 -1.53 3.71 -10.68
CA ALA A 191 -1.01 3.76 -9.32
C ALA A 191 -0.06 2.59 -9.06
N ARG A 192 0.99 2.82 -8.26
CA ARG A 192 1.87 1.77 -7.74
C ARG A 192 1.45 1.46 -6.33
N VAL A 193 0.91 0.26 -6.12
CA VAL A 193 0.42 -0.22 -4.83
C VAL A 193 1.38 -1.30 -4.31
N GLY A 194 2.03 -1.01 -3.19
CA GLY A 194 2.90 -1.96 -2.49
C GLY A 194 2.18 -2.65 -1.32
N GLY A 195 2.52 -3.91 -1.11
CA GLY A 195 2.13 -4.68 0.06
C GLY A 195 3.33 -5.28 0.77
N GLY A 196 3.12 -5.85 1.96
CA GLY A 196 4.17 -6.57 2.69
C GLY A 196 5.26 -5.67 3.27
N ALA A 197 4.92 -4.43 3.64
CA ALA A 197 5.81 -3.53 4.39
C ALA A 197 6.02 -4.05 5.83
N THR A 198 6.72 -5.17 5.97
CA THR A 198 6.91 -5.91 7.23
C THR A 198 7.91 -5.24 8.15
N GLY A 199 7.71 -5.37 9.46
CA GLY A 199 8.77 -5.06 10.43
C GLY A 199 9.89 -6.08 10.34
N PRO A 200 11.16 -5.71 10.59
CA PRO A 200 12.36 -6.45 10.14
C PRO A 200 12.61 -7.80 10.82
N LYS A 201 11.96 -8.06 11.96
CA LYS A 201 12.14 -9.28 12.77
C LYS A 201 10.80 -9.87 13.14
N ALA A 202 10.75 -11.15 13.48
CA ALA A 202 9.65 -11.65 14.30
C ALA A 202 9.71 -10.96 15.68
N ALA A 203 8.59 -10.49 16.20
CA ALA A 203 8.44 -10.07 17.60
C ALA A 203 7.47 -11.02 18.30
N ALA A 204 7.24 -10.87 19.60
CA ALA A 204 6.27 -11.68 20.33
C ALA A 204 4.88 -11.68 19.64
N GLY A 205 4.42 -12.86 19.21
CA GLY A 205 3.17 -13.04 18.46
C GLY A 205 3.17 -12.52 17.01
N GLY A 206 4.35 -12.19 16.47
CA GLY A 206 4.56 -11.82 15.07
C GLY A 206 5.12 -12.96 14.23
N VAL A 207 5.24 -12.72 12.93
CA VAL A 207 5.77 -13.67 11.93
C VAL A 207 7.04 -13.07 11.31
N SER A 208 8.05 -13.90 11.02
CA SER A 208 9.25 -13.42 10.34
C SER A 208 8.91 -12.85 8.95
N PRO A 209 9.61 -11.82 8.46
CA PRO A 209 9.35 -11.22 7.14
C PRO A 209 9.34 -12.24 5.99
N VAL A 210 10.31 -13.15 5.98
CA VAL A 210 10.43 -14.17 4.93
C VAL A 210 9.23 -15.12 4.95
N THR A 211 8.84 -15.62 6.13
CA THR A 211 7.67 -16.47 6.27
C THR A 211 6.39 -15.73 5.90
N TRP A 212 6.30 -14.44 6.24
CA TRP A 212 5.18 -13.58 5.90
C TRP A 212 5.01 -13.43 4.39
N VAL A 213 6.08 -13.06 3.67
CA VAL A 213 6.06 -12.88 2.21
C VAL A 213 5.72 -14.19 1.50
N ARG A 214 6.29 -15.33 1.94
CA ARG A 214 5.89 -16.66 1.42
C ARG A 214 4.41 -16.96 1.68
N GLY A 215 3.90 -16.54 2.84
CA GLY A 215 2.48 -16.64 3.17
C GLY A 215 1.59 -15.76 2.30
N MET A 216 2.05 -14.56 1.93
CA MET A 216 1.35 -13.68 0.99
C MET A 216 1.22 -14.33 -0.39
N ALA A 217 2.32 -14.90 -0.92
CA ALA A 217 2.30 -15.62 -2.20
C ALA A 217 1.29 -16.78 -2.20
N ARG A 218 1.28 -17.61 -1.15
CA ARG A 218 0.27 -18.69 -0.99
C ARG A 218 -1.16 -18.17 -0.90
N ALA A 219 -1.35 -16.96 -0.41
CA ALA A 219 -2.65 -16.32 -0.30
C ALA A 219 -3.09 -15.59 -1.59
N ARG A 220 -2.29 -15.66 -2.67
CA ARG A 220 -2.53 -14.99 -3.96
C ARG A 220 -2.51 -13.45 -3.85
N ALA A 221 -1.45 -12.95 -3.20
CA ALA A 221 -1.10 -11.53 -3.25
C ALA A 221 -0.68 -11.08 -4.65
#